data_AF-A0A1V4QX72-F1
#
_entry.id   AF-A0A1V4QX72-F1
#
_cell.length_a   1.000
_cell.length_b   1.000
_cell.length_c   1.000
_cell.angle_alpha   90.00
_cell.angle_beta   90.00
_cell.angle_gamma   90.00
#
_symmetry.space_group_name_H-M   'P 1'
#
loop_
_entity.id
_entity.type
_entity.pdbx_description
1 polymer ?
#
loop_
_entity_poly.entity_id
_entity_poly.type
_entity_poly.pdbx_seq_one_letter_code
_entity_poly.pdbx_strand_id
1 'polypeptide(L)'
;MCLMALGVLAGCGGIPPSVPGSGVLNRQPATTIGADEAVRISFPRPLDSDSLSGRIRVTQDELPVDFGVSLEDSGYSLVVFPRAEWRHGKPVRIRLGGKGEELRFRDGETIPDIELTYMVEEIAK
;
A
#
# COMPACT_ATOMS: atom_id res chain seq x y z
N MET A 1 17.03 -53.64 -33.04
CA MET A 1 17.78 -52.60 -32.32
C MET A 1 16.83 -51.45 -32.04
N CYS A 2 16.47 -51.24 -30.77
CA CYS A 2 15.71 -50.10 -30.26
C CYS A 2 16.69 -49.06 -29.73
N LEU A 3 16.59 -47.79 -30.13
CA LEU A 3 17.14 -46.60 -29.47
C LEU A 3 16.84 -45.40 -30.39
N MET A 4 16.33 -44.23 -29.99
CA MET A 4 15.58 -43.71 -28.86
C MET A 4 14.89 -42.45 -29.38
N ALA A 5 13.65 -42.20 -28.95
CA ALA A 5 13.03 -40.88 -29.08
C ALA A 5 13.60 -39.96 -28.00
N LEU A 6 13.96 -38.72 -28.35
CA LEU A 6 14.15 -37.62 -27.41
C LEU A 6 13.66 -36.32 -28.07
N GLY A 7 12.61 -35.74 -27.50
CA GLY A 7 12.18 -34.38 -27.82
C GLY A 7 12.83 -33.36 -26.88
N VAL A 8 12.84 -32.08 -27.26
CA VAL A 8 12.91 -30.94 -26.34
C VAL A 8 12.09 -29.78 -26.90
N LEU A 9 11.37 -29.16 -25.97
CA LEU A 9 10.38 -28.10 -26.05
C LEU A 9 10.93 -26.71 -26.40
N ALA A 10 10.01 -25.89 -26.92
CA ALA A 10 9.75 -24.46 -26.65
C ALA A 10 10.87 -23.57 -26.06
N GLY A 11 11.03 -22.39 -26.67
CA GLY A 11 11.77 -21.28 -26.09
C GLY A 11 11.52 -19.94 -26.79
N CYS A 12 10.26 -19.48 -26.83
CA CYS A 12 9.99 -18.04 -26.97
C CYS A 12 10.29 -17.40 -25.61
N GLY A 13 11.30 -16.55 -25.55
CA GLY A 13 11.58 -15.74 -24.37
C GLY A 13 12.71 -14.79 -24.71
N GLY A 14 12.57 -13.48 -24.65
CA GLY A 14 11.54 -12.66 -24.06
C GLY A 14 12.24 -11.32 -23.91
N ILE A 15 11.77 -10.32 -24.65
CA ILE A 15 12.11 -8.92 -24.40
C ILE A 15 11.83 -8.73 -22.90
N PRO A 16 12.79 -8.31 -22.04
CA PRO A 16 12.43 -7.95 -20.68
C PRO A 16 11.42 -6.79 -20.80
N PRO A 17 10.15 -6.96 -20.39
CA PRO A 17 9.28 -5.82 -20.30
C PRO A 17 9.89 -4.88 -19.27
N SER A 18 10.07 -3.63 -19.68
CA SER A 18 10.42 -2.48 -18.86
C SER A 18 9.88 -2.67 -17.45
N VAL A 19 10.75 -2.73 -16.44
CA VAL A 19 10.33 -2.67 -15.04
C VAL A 19 9.68 -1.31 -14.84
N PRO A 20 8.35 -1.21 -14.69
CA PRO A 20 7.79 0.01 -14.15
C PRO A 20 8.12 -0.08 -12.65
N GLY A 21 8.84 0.91 -12.13
CA GLY A 21 8.81 1.18 -10.70
C GLY A 21 7.34 1.29 -10.31
N SER A 22 6.80 0.23 -9.72
CA SER A 22 5.40 0.13 -9.36
C SER A 22 5.38 -0.68 -8.08
N GLY A 23 5.64 0.04 -6.98
CA GLY A 23 4.96 -0.28 -5.73
C GLY A 23 3.48 -0.25 -6.06
N VAL A 24 2.91 -1.42 -6.28
CA VAL A 24 1.49 -1.60 -6.53
C VAL A 24 0.78 -1.21 -5.24
N LEU A 25 0.33 0.04 -5.18
CA LEU A 25 -0.72 0.46 -4.26
C LEU A 25 -1.92 -0.44 -4.54
N ASN A 26 -2.22 -1.36 -3.62
CA ASN A 26 -3.26 -2.39 -3.81
C ASN A 26 -4.69 -1.80 -3.94
N ARG A 27 -4.84 -0.47 -3.79
CA ARG A 27 -5.84 0.29 -4.53
C ARG A 27 -5.26 1.62 -5.00
N GLN A 28 -5.56 2.01 -6.24
CA GLN A 28 -5.19 3.32 -6.76
C GLN A 28 -5.77 4.43 -5.86
N PRO A 29 -5.03 5.52 -5.63
CA PRO A 29 -5.58 6.72 -5.01
C PRO A 29 -6.83 7.17 -5.81
N ALA A 30 -7.84 7.67 -5.10
CA ALA A 30 -9.18 8.03 -5.58
C ALA A 30 -10.19 6.88 -5.78
N THR A 31 -9.95 5.71 -5.18
CA THR A 31 -10.97 4.67 -5.05
C THR A 31 -11.95 4.97 -3.91
N THR A 32 -13.15 4.40 -3.98
CA THR A 32 -14.15 4.47 -2.90
C THR A 32 -13.93 3.33 -1.90
N ILE A 33 -14.00 3.62 -0.60
CA ILE A 33 -13.87 2.68 0.51
C ILE A 33 -15.11 2.71 1.40
N GLY A 34 -15.44 1.59 2.04
CA GLY A 34 -16.49 1.53 3.05
C GLY A 34 -16.09 2.31 4.33
N ALA A 35 -17.07 2.66 5.18
CA ALA A 35 -16.82 3.43 6.41
C ALA A 35 -16.01 2.66 7.47
N ASP A 36 -16.12 1.35 7.54
CA ASP A 36 -15.28 0.49 8.41
C ASP A 36 -14.06 -0.10 7.71
N GLU A 37 -13.84 0.27 6.44
CA GLU A 37 -12.87 -0.43 5.62
C GLU A 37 -11.44 -0.01 5.97
N ALA A 38 -10.59 -1.02 6.18
CA ALA A 38 -9.15 -0.83 6.34
C ALA A 38 -8.46 -0.63 4.99
N VAL A 39 -7.58 0.37 4.91
CA VAL A 39 -6.76 0.64 3.74
C VAL A 39 -5.46 -0.16 3.83
N ARG A 40 -5.22 -1.04 2.85
CA ARG A 40 -3.96 -1.79 2.72
C ARG A 40 -3.05 -1.15 1.68
N ILE A 41 -1.84 -0.84 2.10
CA ILE A 41 -0.78 -0.22 1.29
C ILE A 41 0.35 -1.24 1.17
N SER A 42 0.60 -1.72 -0.04
CA SER A 42 1.63 -2.73 -0.30
C SER A 42 2.92 -2.08 -0.79
N PHE A 43 4.04 -2.57 -0.28
CA PHE A 43 5.38 -2.08 -0.58
C PHE A 43 6.20 -3.17 -1.26
N PRO A 44 7.14 -2.80 -2.14
CA PRO A 44 8.04 -3.76 -2.79
C PRO A 44 9.05 -4.38 -1.81
N ARG A 45 9.17 -3.81 -0.59
CA ARG A 45 10.13 -4.19 0.44
C ARG A 45 9.49 -4.07 1.82
N PRO A 46 9.96 -4.84 2.82
CA PRO A 46 9.39 -4.81 4.14
C PRO A 46 9.72 -3.51 4.87
N LEU A 47 8.71 -2.93 5.49
CA LEU A 47 8.83 -1.76 6.36
C LEU A 47 9.55 -2.09 7.67
N ASP A 48 10.32 -1.13 8.14
CA ASP A 48 10.84 -1.12 9.50
C ASP A 48 9.74 -0.66 10.47
N SER A 49 9.35 -1.53 11.41
CA SER A 49 8.28 -1.25 12.37
C SER A 49 8.61 -0.08 13.29
N ASP A 50 9.89 0.09 13.63
CA ASP A 50 10.35 1.15 14.52
C ASP A 50 10.25 2.52 13.84
N SER A 51 10.23 2.54 12.51
CA SER A 51 10.07 3.75 11.71
C SER A 51 8.62 4.24 11.62
N LEU A 52 7.60 3.46 12.00
CA LEU A 52 6.20 3.82 11.78
C LEU A 52 5.67 4.88 12.76
N SER A 53 6.15 4.84 14.01
CA SER A 53 5.59 5.66 15.09
C SER A 53 5.75 7.16 14.80
N GLY A 54 4.64 7.89 14.83
CA GLY A 54 4.60 9.34 14.58
C GLY A 54 4.73 9.76 13.11
N ARG A 55 4.99 8.83 12.19
CA ARG A 55 5.27 9.14 10.76
C ARG A 55 4.06 8.92 9.84
N ILE A 56 2.95 8.43 10.38
CA ILE A 56 1.70 8.23 9.64
C ILE A 56 0.71 9.28 10.13
N ARG A 57 0.05 9.96 9.19
CA ARG A 57 -0.99 10.95 9.50
C ARG A 57 -2.22 10.62 8.67
N VAL A 58 -3.36 10.57 9.32
CA VAL A 58 -4.65 10.37 8.65
C VAL A 58 -5.51 11.59 8.93
N THR A 59 -6.08 12.16 7.88
CA THR A 59 -6.99 13.30 7.96
C THR A 59 -8.25 13.02 7.17
N GLN A 60 -9.37 13.56 7.64
CA GLN A 60 -10.65 13.53 6.93
C GLN A 60 -11.30 14.90 7.07
N ASP A 61 -11.74 15.49 5.96
CA ASP A 61 -12.31 16.85 5.96
C ASP A 61 -11.32 17.88 6.57
N GLU A 62 -10.03 17.70 6.29
CA GLU A 62 -8.90 18.50 6.80
C GLU A 62 -8.65 18.40 8.32
N LEU A 63 -9.39 17.55 9.03
CA LEU A 63 -9.21 17.29 10.45
C LEU A 63 -8.46 15.98 10.67
N PRO A 64 -7.57 15.90 11.67
CA PRO A 64 -6.96 14.63 12.06
C PRO A 64 -8.04 13.68 12.60
N VAL A 65 -7.93 12.40 12.24
CA VAL A 65 -8.83 11.34 12.70
C VAL A 65 -8.04 10.31 13.48
N ASP A 66 -8.71 9.60 14.39
CA ASP A 66 -8.09 8.50 15.15
C ASP A 66 -8.06 7.22 14.30
N PHE A 67 -6.92 6.55 14.28
CA PHE A 67 -6.66 5.39 13.43
C PHE A 67 -5.74 4.40 14.12
N GLY A 68 -5.84 3.14 13.68
CA GLY A 68 -4.87 2.11 14.00
C GLY A 68 -3.99 1.80 12.79
N VAL A 69 -2.79 1.28 13.08
CA VAL A 69 -1.87 0.77 12.06
C VAL A 69 -1.42 -0.62 12.43
N SER A 70 -1.26 -1.47 11.43
CA SER A 70 -0.70 -2.81 11.57
C SER A 70 0.23 -3.09 10.40
N LEU A 71 1.33 -3.80 10.67
CA LEU A 71 2.14 -4.40 9.62
C LEU A 71 1.69 -5.84 9.41
N GLU A 72 1.45 -6.16 8.15
CA GLU A 72 1.10 -7.51 7.71
C GLU A 72 2.12 -8.02 6.70
N ASP A 73 1.97 -9.29 6.34
CA ASP A 73 2.81 -9.94 5.31
C ASP A 73 4.30 -9.81 5.63
N SER A 74 4.69 -9.97 6.90
CA SER A 74 6.07 -9.75 7.36
C SER A 74 6.61 -8.34 7.09
N GLY A 75 5.75 -7.32 7.05
CA GLY A 75 6.12 -5.91 6.86
C GLY A 75 5.96 -5.40 5.44
N TYR A 76 5.55 -6.24 4.49
CA TYR A 76 5.32 -5.82 3.09
C TYR A 76 4.00 -5.07 2.90
N SER A 77 3.09 -5.15 3.86
CA SER A 77 1.80 -4.46 3.83
C SER A 77 1.64 -3.61 5.08
N LEU A 78 1.34 -2.32 4.90
CA LEU A 78 0.84 -1.45 5.95
C LEU A 78 -0.69 -1.41 5.87
N VAL A 79 -1.35 -1.78 6.95
CA VAL A 79 -2.81 -1.71 7.07
C VAL A 79 -3.15 -0.55 7.98
N VAL A 80 -3.91 0.42 7.47
CA VAL A 80 -4.44 1.57 8.19
C VAL A 80 -5.94 1.37 8.36
N PHE A 81 -6.42 1.35 9.60
CA PHE A 81 -7.83 1.07 9.88
C PHE A 81 -8.44 2.16 10.79
N PRO A 82 -9.73 2.47 10.62
CA PRO A 82 -10.41 3.43 11.48
C PRO A 82 -10.51 2.91 12.91
N ARG A 83 -10.31 3.78 13.92
CA ARG A 83 -10.75 3.48 15.30
C ARG A 83 -12.23 3.76 15.52
N ALA A 84 -12.78 4.64 14.70
CA ALA A 84 -14.19 4.94 14.56
C ALA A 84 -14.50 5.07 13.07
N GLU A 85 -15.69 4.65 12.65
CA GLU A 85 -16.17 4.68 11.26
C GLU A 85 -15.74 5.96 10.52
N TRP A 86 -15.20 5.81 9.31
CA TRP A 86 -14.91 6.93 8.45
C TRP A 86 -16.20 7.68 8.12
N ARG A 87 -16.13 9.02 8.11
CA ARG A 87 -17.29 9.85 7.76
C ARG A 87 -17.65 9.66 6.29
N HIS A 88 -18.87 9.20 6.03
CA HIS A 88 -19.41 9.01 4.70
C HIS A 88 -19.37 10.28 3.83
N GLY A 89 -19.15 10.10 2.52
CA GLY A 89 -19.12 11.18 1.55
C GLY A 89 -17.93 12.15 1.70
N LYS A 90 -16.95 11.83 2.56
CA LYS A 90 -15.77 12.66 2.81
C LYS A 90 -14.49 11.95 2.38
N PRO A 91 -13.51 12.67 1.81
CA PRO A 91 -12.21 12.09 1.48
C PRO A 91 -11.40 11.82 2.75
N VAL A 92 -10.86 10.61 2.87
CA VAL A 92 -9.80 10.25 3.81
C VAL A 92 -8.45 10.42 3.11
N ARG A 93 -7.54 11.18 3.72
CA ARG A 93 -6.17 11.37 3.24
C ARG A 93 -5.21 10.71 4.21
N ILE A 94 -4.43 9.75 3.72
CA ILE A 94 -3.39 9.05 4.46
C ILE A 94 -2.05 9.55 3.93
N ARG A 95 -1.28 10.18 4.81
CA ARG A 95 0.07 10.64 4.53
C ARG A 95 1.08 9.78 5.27
N LEU A 96 2.06 9.31 4.52
CA LEU A 96 3.16 8.48 4.99
C LEU A 96 4.45 9.28 4.88
N GLY A 97 5.07 9.55 6.03
CA GLY A 97 6.28 10.35 6.15
C GLY A 97 6.04 11.86 6.09
N GLY A 98 7.13 12.60 5.78
CA GLY A 98 7.13 14.04 5.58
C GLY A 98 7.88 14.84 6.66
N LYS A 99 8.28 16.08 6.33
CA LYS A 99 8.95 17.06 7.24
C LYS A 99 10.20 16.53 7.98
N GLY A 100 10.99 15.65 7.34
CA GLY A 100 12.20 15.08 7.95
C GLY A 100 11.96 13.79 8.74
N GLU A 101 10.72 13.29 8.76
CA GLU A 101 10.33 12.03 9.38
C GLU A 101 9.97 11.01 8.29
N GLU A 102 10.94 10.60 7.48
CA GLU A 102 10.73 9.62 6.42
C GLU A 102 10.50 8.22 7.01
N LEU A 103 9.53 7.47 6.47
CA LEU A 103 9.44 6.03 6.76
C LEU A 103 10.68 5.30 6.21
N ARG A 104 11.00 4.14 6.77
CA ARG A 104 12.14 3.35 6.32
C ARG A 104 11.75 1.91 6.01
N PHE A 105 12.40 1.35 5.01
CA PHE A 105 12.47 -0.08 4.81
C PHE A 105 13.46 -0.70 5.80
N ARG A 106 13.35 -2.01 6.05
CA ARG A 106 14.28 -2.73 6.95
C ARG A 106 15.73 -2.74 6.47
N ASP A 107 15.95 -2.53 5.17
CA ASP A 107 17.30 -2.40 4.60
C ASP A 107 17.93 -1.02 4.85
N GLY A 108 17.17 -0.09 5.46
CA GLY A 108 17.60 1.27 5.81
C GLY A 108 17.25 2.33 4.79
N GLU A 109 16.72 1.97 3.61
CA GLU A 109 16.32 2.95 2.60
C GLU A 109 15.06 3.71 3.03
N THR A 110 15.01 5.01 2.72
CA THR A 110 13.87 5.86 3.05
C THR A 110 12.76 5.75 2.01
N ILE A 111 11.53 5.92 2.48
CA ILE A 111 10.34 6.00 1.64
C ILE A 111 10.04 7.47 1.43
N PRO A 112 9.82 7.91 0.18
CA PRO A 112 9.41 9.29 -0.08
C PRO A 112 8.09 9.60 0.63
N ASP A 113 7.82 10.89 0.83
CA ASP A 113 6.52 11.38 1.30
C ASP A 113 5.44 10.93 0.30
N ILE A 114 4.51 10.09 0.76
CA ILE A 114 3.41 9.57 -0.05
C ILE A 114 2.11 10.05 0.57
N GLU A 115 1.25 10.66 -0.24
CA GLU A 115 -0.12 10.98 0.13
C GLU A 115 -1.10 10.16 -0.71
N LEU A 116 -1.99 9.46 -0.04
CA LEU A 116 -3.05 8.67 -0.64
C LEU A 116 -4.40 9.26 -0.24
N THR A 117 -5.28 9.46 -1.22
CA THR A 117 -6.64 9.96 -0.96
C THR A 117 -7.65 8.89 -1.35
N TYR A 118 -8.62 8.63 -0.48
CA TYR A 118 -9.71 7.66 -0.67
C TYR A 118 -11.04 8.36 -0.42
N MET A 119 -12.06 8.09 -1.23
CA MET A 119 -13.42 8.59 -0.97
C MET A 119 -14.19 7.58 -0.13
N VAL A 120 -14.91 8.01 0.90
CA VAL A 120 -15.77 7.10 1.66
C VAL A 120 -17.15 7.05 1.03
N GLU A 121 -17.69 5.84 0.87
CA GLU A 121 -19.04 5.61 0.32
C GLU A 121 -20.09 6.48 1.01
N GLU A 122 -21.05 7.01 0.25
CA GLU A 122 -22.20 7.72 0.82
C GLU A 122 -23.23 6.72 1.35
N ILE A 123 -23.86 7.04 2.48
CA ILE A 123 -25.06 6.31 2.91
C ILE A 123 -26.17 6.71 1.95
N ALA A 124 -26.61 5.78 1.09
CA ALA A 124 -27.85 5.95 0.34
C ALA A 124 -29.01 6.03 1.35
N LYS A 125 -29.66 7.19 1.43
CA LYS A 125 -30.87 7.40 2.21
C LYS A 125 -32.10 6.78 1.55
#